data_AF-A2FSE7-F1
#
_entry.id   AF-A2FSE7-F1
#
_cell.length_a   1.000
_cell.length_b   1.000
_cell.length_c   1.000
_cell.angle_alpha   90.00
_cell.angle_beta   90.00
_cell.angle_gamma   90.00
#
_symmetry.space_group_name_H-M   'P 1'
#
loop_
_entity.id
_entity.type
_entity.pdbx_description
1 polymer ?
#
loop_
_entity_poly.entity_id
_entity_poly.type
_entity_poly.pdbx_seq_one_letter_code
_entity_poly.pdbx_strand_id
1 'polypeptide(L)'
;MKTSVWELMTGKKKNPTQAEEIKEASKNENDIDKDLDQSTLSFKYIQPVDEKLKLLDKFIPDQEWLKKFSMWFSYMRIYISVLSKTTEETNIDKLIQRIENGEPPQISEISGCDDICDLFAYFSKYELDYTKNDLIWIFTASIYETRLAPDDSVKSMQIILEKIIQQVNALNSKENVLYSDLMILYCIITTFFHQH
;
A
#
# COMPACT_ATOMS: atom_id res chain seq x y z
N MET A 1 -2.99 34.50 -68.72
CA MET A 1 -4.19 33.63 -68.75
C MET A 1 -4.72 33.53 -67.34
N LYS A 2 -6.03 33.71 -67.18
CA LYS A 2 -6.75 33.80 -65.91
C LYS A 2 -6.72 32.45 -65.20
N THR A 3 -6.28 32.43 -63.94
CA THR A 3 -6.38 31.29 -63.04
C THR A 3 -7.85 30.91 -62.90
N SER A 4 -8.20 29.69 -63.32
CA SER A 4 -9.54 29.16 -63.15
C SER A 4 -9.73 28.76 -61.69
N VAL A 5 -10.76 29.33 -61.05
CA VAL A 5 -11.18 29.01 -59.67
C VAL A 5 -11.54 27.52 -59.49
N TRP A 6 -11.69 26.76 -60.58
CA TRP A 6 -11.91 25.32 -60.56
C TRP A 6 -10.64 24.48 -60.32
N GLU A 7 -9.44 24.96 -60.63
CA GLU A 7 -8.19 24.22 -60.37
C GLU A 7 -7.75 24.29 -58.89
N LEU A 8 -8.31 25.22 -58.12
CA LEU A 8 -8.14 25.31 -56.66
C LEU A 8 -9.07 24.36 -55.88
N MET A 9 -10.05 23.74 -56.54
CA MET A 9 -11.09 22.91 -55.88
C MET A 9 -10.94 21.41 -56.14
N THR A 10 -9.91 20.98 -56.88
CA THR A 10 -9.54 19.56 -57.02
C THR A 10 -8.05 19.36 -56.76
N GLY A 11 -7.58 19.82 -55.61
CA GLY A 11 -6.32 19.34 -55.05
C GLY A 11 -6.51 17.88 -54.64
N LYS A 12 -6.20 16.94 -55.55
CA LYS A 12 -5.92 15.56 -55.19
C LYS A 12 -4.85 15.60 -54.09
N LYS A 13 -5.25 15.51 -52.82
CA LYS A 13 -4.32 15.06 -51.77
C LYS A 13 -3.85 13.69 -52.23
N LYS A 14 -2.57 13.58 -52.59
CA LYS A 14 -1.91 12.27 -52.60
C LYS A 14 -2.18 11.69 -51.21
N ASN A 15 -2.92 10.59 -51.13
CA ASN A 15 -2.95 9.84 -49.88
C ASN A 15 -1.49 9.51 -49.57
N PRO A 16 -0.98 9.89 -48.39
CA PRO A 16 0.37 9.54 -48.01
C PRO A 16 0.48 8.03 -48.07
N THR A 17 1.60 7.56 -48.62
CA THR A 17 1.85 6.13 -48.67
C THR A 17 1.99 5.64 -47.23
N GLN A 18 1.61 4.40 -46.89
CA GLN A 18 1.75 3.84 -45.53
C GLN A 18 3.13 4.12 -44.90
N ALA A 19 4.20 4.20 -45.70
CA ALA A 19 5.55 4.54 -45.26
C ALA A 19 5.74 6.01 -44.81
N GLU A 20 4.94 6.95 -45.30
CA GLU A 20 4.94 8.37 -44.90
C GLU A 20 4.13 8.57 -43.62
N GLU A 21 2.99 7.91 -43.47
CA GLU A 21 2.21 7.89 -42.21
C GLU A 21 3.01 7.23 -41.07
N ILE A 22 3.74 6.15 -41.35
CA ILE A 22 4.63 5.52 -40.37
C ILE A 22 5.75 6.49 -39.96
N LYS A 23 6.33 7.26 -40.90
CA LYS A 23 7.39 8.22 -40.57
C LYS A 23 6.90 9.44 -39.79
N GLU A 24 5.69 9.93 -40.06
CA GLU A 24 5.07 11.02 -39.28
C GLU A 24 4.66 10.55 -37.88
N ALA A 25 4.13 9.32 -37.75
CA ALA A 25 3.87 8.70 -36.45
C ALA A 25 5.17 8.45 -35.65
N SER A 26 6.24 8.00 -36.32
CA SER A 26 7.57 7.80 -35.70
C SER A 26 8.22 9.12 -35.27
N LYS A 27 7.88 10.24 -35.93
CA LYS A 27 8.37 11.57 -35.55
C LYS A 27 7.62 12.09 -34.32
N ASN A 28 6.30 11.90 -34.27
CA ASN A 28 5.49 12.30 -33.11
C ASN A 28 5.72 11.42 -31.88
N GLU A 29 6.08 10.14 -32.01
CA GLU A 29 6.47 9.30 -30.86
C GLU A 29 7.79 9.79 -30.22
N ASN A 30 8.73 10.30 -31.02
CA ASN A 30 10.02 10.80 -30.50
C ASN A 30 9.94 12.19 -29.83
N ASP A 31 8.84 12.92 -30.03
CA ASP A 31 8.61 14.23 -29.41
C ASP A 31 7.69 14.17 -28.18
N ILE A 32 6.98 13.06 -27.95
CA ILE A 32 6.14 12.86 -26.75
C ILE A 32 6.96 12.34 -25.55
N ASP A 33 8.12 11.72 -25.79
CA ASP A 33 8.92 11.06 -24.74
C ASP A 33 10.00 11.97 -24.08
N LYS A 34 10.05 13.27 -24.39
CA LYS A 34 11.08 14.18 -23.86
C LYS A 34 10.64 15.15 -22.77
N ASP A 35 9.35 15.25 -22.48
CA ASP A 35 8.81 16.15 -21.45
C ASP A 35 7.96 15.44 -20.37
N LEU A 36 8.03 14.11 -20.29
CA LEU A 36 7.73 13.42 -19.03
C LEU A 36 8.96 13.61 -18.15
N ASP A 37 8.98 14.74 -17.45
CA ASP A 37 9.80 14.95 -16.26
C ASP A 37 9.56 13.74 -15.35
N GLN A 38 10.46 12.76 -15.45
CA GLN A 38 10.58 11.65 -14.51
C GLN A 38 11.11 12.24 -13.22
N SER A 39 10.36 13.17 -12.61
CA SER A 39 10.36 13.29 -11.17
C SER A 39 10.00 11.89 -10.70
N THR A 40 11.02 11.11 -10.38
CA THR A 40 10.89 9.80 -9.79
C THR A 40 9.85 9.97 -8.70
N LEU A 41 8.65 9.42 -8.89
CA LEU A 41 7.68 9.22 -7.82
C LEU A 41 8.37 8.25 -6.85
N SER A 42 9.25 8.80 -6.02
CA SER A 42 10.05 8.06 -5.07
C SER A 42 9.14 7.80 -3.89
N PHE A 43 8.25 6.82 -4.05
CA PHE A 43 7.46 6.32 -2.95
C PHE A 43 8.42 5.86 -1.86
N LYS A 44 8.21 6.37 -0.64
CA LYS A 44 9.01 5.98 0.52
C LYS A 44 8.26 4.89 1.27
N TYR A 45 8.98 3.94 1.83
CA TYR A 45 8.39 3.00 2.78
C TYR A 45 8.13 3.69 4.11
N ILE A 46 7.14 3.18 4.85
CA ILE A 46 6.87 3.65 6.21
C ILE A 46 8.08 3.32 7.09
N GLN A 47 8.51 4.30 7.88
CA GLN A 47 9.62 4.20 8.84
C GLN A 47 9.17 4.75 10.20
N PRO A 48 9.83 4.38 11.31
CA PRO A 48 9.62 5.02 12.61
C PRO A 48 9.74 6.55 12.52
N VAL A 49 9.01 7.27 13.37
CA VAL A 49 9.15 8.73 13.50
C VAL A 49 10.51 9.07 14.13
N ASP A 50 10.92 8.31 15.15
CA ASP A 50 12.27 8.37 15.71
C ASP A 50 13.26 7.55 14.87
N GLU A 51 14.09 8.23 14.08
CA GLU A 51 15.14 7.61 13.25
C GLU A 51 16.17 6.79 14.04
N LYS A 52 16.30 7.03 15.36
CA LYS A 52 17.20 6.28 16.23
C LYS A 52 16.60 4.96 16.69
N LEU A 53 15.27 4.84 16.65
CA LEU A 53 14.58 3.63 17.04
C LEU A 53 14.75 2.56 15.95
N LYS A 54 15.54 1.54 16.26
CA LYS A 54 15.82 0.42 15.36
C LYS A 54 15.64 -0.90 16.07
N LEU A 55 15.33 -1.95 15.32
CA LEU A 55 15.39 -3.31 15.82
C LEU A 55 16.82 -3.65 16.25
N LEU A 56 16.96 -4.37 17.36
CA LEU A 56 18.23 -4.97 17.74
C LEU A 56 18.68 -5.97 16.66
N ASP A 57 19.99 -6.05 16.39
CA ASP A 57 20.56 -6.87 15.32
C ASP A 57 20.08 -8.33 15.33
N LYS A 58 19.92 -8.91 16.52
CA LYS A 58 19.43 -10.28 16.69
C LYS A 58 18.04 -10.49 16.10
N PHE A 59 17.19 -9.47 16.03
CA PHE A 59 15.81 -9.52 15.56
C PHE A 59 15.62 -9.07 14.10
N ILE A 60 16.67 -8.55 13.45
CA ILE A 60 16.59 -8.16 12.05
C ILE A 60 16.25 -9.41 11.20
N PRO A 61 15.19 -9.35 10.37
CA PRO A 61 14.81 -10.47 9.52
C PRO A 61 15.81 -10.64 8.38
N ASP A 62 15.93 -11.89 7.92
CA ASP A 62 16.66 -12.21 6.70
C ASP A 62 16.01 -11.51 5.49
N GLN A 63 16.83 -10.92 4.62
CA GLN A 63 16.34 -10.10 3.51
C GLN A 63 15.67 -10.92 2.41
N GLU A 64 16.13 -12.15 2.17
CA GLU A 64 15.51 -13.04 1.19
C GLU A 64 14.14 -13.50 1.69
N TRP A 65 14.05 -13.86 2.97
CA TRP A 65 12.79 -14.19 3.63
C TRP A 65 11.81 -13.01 3.58
N LEU A 66 12.27 -11.80 3.91
CA LEU A 66 11.46 -10.59 3.91
C LEU A 66 10.85 -10.30 2.52
N LYS A 67 11.66 -10.47 1.46
CA LYS A 67 11.19 -10.31 0.08
C LYS A 67 10.11 -11.33 -0.28
N LYS A 68 10.33 -12.62 0.06
CA LYS A 68 9.34 -13.69 -0.18
C LYS A 68 8.06 -13.45 0.60
N PHE A 69 8.18 -12.98 1.84
CA PHE A 69 7.04 -12.66 2.70
C PHE A 69 6.21 -11.50 2.16
N SER A 70 6.84 -10.41 1.72
CA SER A 70 6.14 -9.26 1.12
C SER A 70 5.39 -9.65 -0.16
N MET A 71 6.00 -10.50 -1.00
CA MET A 71 5.32 -11.09 -2.16
C MET A 71 4.11 -11.94 -1.75
N TRP A 72 4.29 -12.86 -0.79
CA TRP A 72 3.21 -13.69 -0.27
C TRP A 72 2.05 -12.85 0.27
N PHE A 73 2.34 -11.84 1.09
CA PHE A 73 1.34 -10.95 1.65
C PHE A 73 0.56 -10.21 0.55
N SER A 74 1.28 -9.73 -0.48
CA SER A 74 0.66 -9.05 -1.64
C SER A 74 -0.35 -9.95 -2.36
N TYR A 75 -0.01 -11.22 -2.59
CA TYR A 75 -0.92 -12.18 -3.24
C TYR A 75 -2.08 -12.58 -2.34
N MET A 76 -1.79 -12.88 -1.08
CA MET A 76 -2.78 -13.28 -0.08
C MET A 76 -3.83 -12.19 0.10
N ARG A 77 -3.40 -10.93 0.18
CA ARG A 77 -4.28 -9.77 0.29
C ARG A 77 -5.30 -9.70 -0.84
N ILE A 78 -4.86 -9.86 -2.09
CA ILE A 78 -5.74 -9.84 -3.26
C ILE A 78 -6.77 -10.96 -3.15
N TYR A 79 -6.33 -12.18 -2.80
CA TYR A 79 -7.21 -13.32 -2.65
C TYR A 79 -8.28 -13.09 -1.57
N ILE A 80 -7.88 -12.62 -0.38
CA ILE A 80 -8.82 -12.36 0.71
C ILE A 80 -9.77 -11.23 0.34
N SER A 81 -9.26 -10.06 -0.06
CA SER A 81 -10.09 -8.89 -0.36
C SER A 81 -11.14 -9.12 -1.46
N VAL A 82 -10.86 -10.00 -2.43
CA VAL A 82 -11.83 -10.38 -3.47
C VAL A 82 -12.88 -11.35 -2.93
N LEU A 83 -12.48 -12.35 -2.15
CA LEU A 83 -13.40 -13.40 -1.69
C LEU A 83 -14.27 -12.99 -0.51
N SER A 84 -13.79 -12.06 0.32
CA SER A 84 -14.50 -11.63 1.51
C SER A 84 -15.37 -10.40 1.29
N LYS A 85 -15.39 -9.84 0.08
CA LYS A 85 -16.12 -8.62 -0.20
C LYS A 85 -17.60 -8.82 0.06
N THR A 86 -18.11 -8.14 1.09
CA THR A 86 -19.53 -8.14 1.43
C THR A 86 -20.24 -6.96 0.78
N THR A 87 -21.56 -7.00 0.79
CA THR A 87 -22.44 -5.85 0.48
C THR A 87 -23.04 -5.23 1.75
N GLU A 88 -22.80 -5.85 2.91
CA GLU A 88 -23.25 -5.35 4.20
C GLU A 88 -22.26 -4.31 4.73
N GLU A 89 -22.74 -3.09 4.94
CA GLU A 89 -21.94 -2.02 5.53
C GLU A 89 -21.72 -2.27 7.03
N THR A 90 -20.49 -2.05 7.49
CA THR A 90 -20.12 -2.09 8.90
C THR A 90 -19.43 -0.79 9.29
N ASN A 91 -19.85 -0.17 10.39
CA ASN A 91 -19.20 1.03 10.89
C ASN A 91 -18.01 0.70 11.81
N ILE A 92 -17.13 1.68 11.96
CA ILE A 92 -15.93 1.55 12.80
C ILE A 92 -16.27 1.31 14.27
N ASP A 93 -17.30 1.97 14.82
CA ASP A 93 -17.68 1.85 16.23
C ASP A 93 -18.01 0.40 16.62
N LYS A 94 -18.69 -0.34 15.73
CA LYS A 94 -19.00 -1.75 15.95
C LYS A 94 -17.73 -2.59 16.00
N LEU A 95 -16.76 -2.32 15.13
CA LEU A 95 -15.47 -3.03 15.14
C LEU A 95 -14.67 -2.73 16.42
N ILE A 96 -14.63 -1.47 16.85
CA ILE A 96 -14.00 -1.06 18.10
C ILE A 96 -14.64 -1.76 19.30
N GLN A 97 -15.97 -1.80 19.37
CA GLN A 97 -16.68 -2.49 20.45
C GLN A 97 -16.29 -3.99 20.52
N ARG A 98 -16.08 -4.64 19.38
CA ARG A 98 -15.60 -6.03 19.34
C ARG A 98 -14.17 -6.17 19.86
N ILE A 99 -13.29 -5.24 19.50
CA ILE A 99 -11.92 -5.19 20.01
C ILE A 99 -11.95 -5.05 21.54
N GLU A 100 -12.75 -4.13 22.07
CA GLU A 100 -12.91 -3.90 23.51
C GLU A 100 -13.50 -5.11 24.24
N ASN A 101 -14.39 -5.86 23.59
CA ASN A 101 -14.92 -7.13 24.10
C ASN A 101 -13.91 -8.31 24.01
N GLY A 102 -12.73 -8.09 23.43
CA GLY A 102 -11.70 -9.12 23.26
C GLY A 102 -12.02 -10.14 22.16
N GLU A 103 -12.91 -9.80 21.24
CA GLU A 103 -13.28 -10.67 20.14
C GLU A 103 -12.24 -10.60 19.00
N PRO A 104 -12.04 -11.70 18.24
CA PRO A 104 -11.17 -11.70 17.07
C PRO A 104 -11.85 -11.02 15.86
N PRO A 105 -11.07 -10.51 14.89
CA PRO A 105 -11.62 -9.91 13.69
C PRO A 105 -12.41 -10.91 12.84
N GLN A 106 -13.56 -10.46 12.33
CA GLN A 106 -14.32 -11.17 11.32
C GLN A 106 -14.10 -10.54 9.95
N ILE A 107 -13.53 -11.31 9.03
CA ILE A 107 -13.12 -10.86 7.70
C ILE A 107 -14.28 -10.21 6.93
N SER A 108 -15.50 -10.74 7.05
CA SER A 108 -16.70 -10.22 6.38
C SER A 108 -17.21 -8.89 6.93
N GLU A 109 -16.95 -8.58 8.20
CA GLU A 109 -17.36 -7.29 8.77
C GLU A 109 -16.35 -6.20 8.42
N ILE A 110 -15.06 -6.53 8.49
CA ILE A 110 -13.99 -5.58 8.16
C ILE A 110 -14.03 -5.23 6.67
N SER A 111 -14.35 -6.18 5.78
CA SER A 111 -14.47 -5.89 4.35
C SER A 111 -15.62 -4.94 3.99
N GLY A 112 -16.58 -4.74 4.90
CA GLY A 112 -17.69 -3.80 4.74
C GLY A 112 -17.46 -2.46 5.45
N CYS A 113 -16.27 -2.20 5.99
CA CYS A 113 -15.91 -0.96 6.66
C CYS A 113 -15.06 -0.09 5.73
N ASP A 114 -15.55 1.09 5.38
CA ASP A 114 -14.85 2.02 4.49
C ASP A 114 -13.73 2.79 5.23
N ASP A 115 -13.88 2.99 6.54
CA ASP A 115 -12.97 3.79 7.38
C ASP A 115 -11.90 2.93 8.08
N ILE A 116 -11.21 2.05 7.34
CA ILE A 116 -10.16 1.17 7.89
C ILE A 116 -9.01 1.96 8.53
N CYS A 117 -8.75 3.19 8.07
CA CYS A 117 -7.76 4.08 8.65
C CYS A 117 -7.99 4.30 10.16
N ASP A 118 -9.24 4.36 10.60
CA ASP A 118 -9.61 4.61 12.00
C ASP A 118 -9.25 3.43 12.92
N LEU A 119 -9.15 2.20 12.39
CA LEU A 119 -8.63 1.07 13.17
C LEU A 119 -7.15 1.27 13.51
N PHE A 120 -6.33 1.75 12.57
CA PHE A 120 -4.93 2.08 12.88
C PHE A 120 -4.86 3.23 13.87
N ALA A 121 -5.69 4.26 13.70
CA ALA A 121 -5.76 5.38 14.63
C ALA A 121 -6.13 4.91 16.05
N TYR A 122 -7.06 3.96 16.18
CA TYR A 122 -7.43 3.35 17.46
C TYR A 122 -6.24 2.63 18.11
N PHE A 123 -5.56 1.73 17.39
CA PHE A 123 -4.40 0.99 17.95
C PHE A 123 -3.18 1.89 18.22
N SER A 124 -3.01 2.99 17.49
CA SER A 124 -1.92 3.95 17.72
C SER A 124 -2.01 4.64 19.08
N LYS A 125 -3.21 4.71 19.67
CA LYS A 125 -3.47 5.35 20.97
C LYS A 125 -3.29 4.42 22.16
N TYR A 126 -3.02 3.13 21.93
CA TYR A 126 -2.81 2.20 23.04
C TYR A 126 -1.61 2.62 23.88
N GLU A 127 -1.75 2.60 25.20
CA GLU A 127 -0.64 2.84 26.13
C GLU A 127 0.07 1.52 26.52
N LEU A 128 -0.66 0.40 26.55
CA LEU A 128 -0.15 -0.93 26.92
C LEU A 128 0.40 -1.70 25.73
N ASP A 129 1.36 -2.60 25.96
CA ASP A 129 1.88 -3.53 24.94
C ASP A 129 0.77 -4.27 24.19
N TYR A 130 0.97 -4.52 22.90
CA TYR A 130 -0.03 -5.22 22.10
C TYR A 130 -0.15 -6.68 22.52
N THR A 131 -1.39 -7.12 22.68
CA THR A 131 -1.74 -8.53 22.85
C THR A 131 -1.79 -9.23 21.49
N LYS A 132 -1.84 -10.56 21.52
CA LYS A 132 -2.03 -11.35 20.29
C LYS A 132 -3.30 -10.93 19.52
N ASN A 133 -4.39 -10.63 20.23
CA ASN A 133 -5.64 -10.25 19.57
C ASN A 133 -5.51 -8.92 18.84
N ASP A 134 -4.85 -7.93 19.47
CA ASP A 134 -4.58 -6.62 18.86
C ASP A 134 -3.77 -6.78 17.56
N LEU A 135 -2.73 -7.63 17.59
CA LEU A 135 -1.89 -7.88 16.41
C LEU A 135 -2.70 -8.53 15.28
N ILE A 136 -3.64 -9.43 15.57
CA ILE A 136 -4.53 -10.04 14.57
C ILE A 136 -5.46 -8.97 13.96
N TRP A 137 -5.99 -8.05 14.76
CA TRP A 137 -6.80 -6.94 14.26
C TRP A 137 -6.00 -6.00 13.35
N ILE A 138 -4.80 -5.59 13.77
CA ILE A 138 -3.92 -4.72 12.95
C ILE A 138 -3.54 -5.41 11.64
N PHE A 139 -3.24 -6.71 11.70
CA PHE A 139 -2.96 -7.52 10.51
C PHE A 139 -4.16 -7.54 9.56
N THR A 140 -5.36 -7.72 10.11
CA THR A 140 -6.58 -7.81 9.31
C THR A 140 -6.94 -6.47 8.68
N ALA A 141 -6.77 -5.36 9.41
CA ALA A 141 -6.89 -4.01 8.84
C ALA A 141 -5.88 -3.79 7.68
N SER A 142 -4.65 -4.31 7.82
CA SER A 142 -3.61 -4.21 6.79
C SER A 142 -3.97 -4.91 5.47
N ILE A 143 -4.89 -5.87 5.48
CA ILE A 143 -5.39 -6.52 4.25
C ILE A 143 -6.25 -5.55 3.43
N TYR A 144 -7.01 -4.68 4.09
CA TYR A 144 -7.96 -3.80 3.40
C TYR A 144 -7.39 -2.42 3.10
N GLU A 145 -6.37 -1.98 3.84
CA GLU A 145 -5.72 -0.68 3.58
C GLU A 145 -4.98 -0.64 2.25
N THR A 146 -5.11 0.47 1.53
CA THR A 146 -4.43 0.75 0.26
C THR A 146 -2.90 0.71 0.40
N ARG A 147 -2.22 0.24 -0.66
CA ARG A 147 -0.75 0.12 -0.63
C ARG A 147 -0.05 1.48 -0.50
N LEU A 148 -0.60 2.49 -1.18
CA LEU A 148 -0.21 3.89 -1.00
C LEU A 148 -1.14 4.45 0.07
N ALA A 149 -0.71 4.36 1.33
CA ALA A 149 -1.57 4.61 2.46
C ALA A 149 -1.88 6.11 2.60
N PRO A 150 -3.11 6.49 2.99
CA PRO A 150 -3.44 7.88 3.32
C PRO A 150 -2.56 8.41 4.46
N ASP A 151 -2.29 9.72 4.49
CA ASP A 151 -1.41 10.35 5.49
C ASP A 151 -1.80 10.01 6.94
N ASP A 152 -3.09 9.90 7.24
CA ASP A 152 -3.58 9.57 8.58
C ASP A 152 -3.32 8.10 8.94
N SER A 153 -3.45 7.17 7.98
CA SER A 153 -3.03 5.78 8.13
C SER A 153 -1.51 5.69 8.29
N VAL A 154 -0.74 6.46 7.51
CA VAL A 154 0.73 6.49 7.61
C VAL A 154 1.17 6.89 9.01
N LYS A 155 0.69 8.03 9.53
CA LYS A 155 1.04 8.49 10.89
C LYS A 155 0.71 7.43 11.94
N SER A 156 -0.47 6.82 11.84
CA SER A 156 -0.90 5.78 12.77
C SER A 156 -0.01 4.54 12.67
N MET A 157 0.32 4.09 11.46
CA MET A 157 1.23 2.97 11.22
C MET A 157 2.65 3.25 11.69
N GLN A 158 3.15 4.48 11.58
CA GLN A 158 4.46 4.85 12.13
C GLN A 158 4.49 4.69 13.65
N ILE A 159 3.47 5.16 14.37
CA ILE A 159 3.34 4.99 15.82
C ILE A 159 3.23 3.51 16.21
N ILE A 160 2.38 2.75 15.50
CA ILE A 160 2.26 1.30 15.71
C ILE A 160 3.62 0.60 15.48
N LEU A 161 4.34 0.99 14.43
CA LEU A 161 5.66 0.42 14.12
C LEU A 161 6.67 0.69 15.23
N GLU A 162 6.73 1.91 15.76
CA GLU A 162 7.61 2.25 16.88
C GLU A 162 7.33 1.36 18.09
N LYS A 163 6.05 1.22 18.42
CA LYS A 163 5.62 0.38 19.53
C LYS A 163 5.95 -1.09 19.31
N ILE A 164 5.76 -1.61 18.10
CA ILE A 164 6.19 -2.96 17.73
C ILE A 164 7.70 -3.12 17.91
N ILE A 165 8.51 -2.17 17.45
CA ILE A 165 9.97 -2.23 17.60
C ILE A 165 10.37 -2.23 19.08
N GLN A 166 9.76 -1.35 19.88
CA GLN A 166 10.00 -1.29 21.33
C GLN A 166 9.64 -2.62 22.01
N GLN A 167 8.44 -3.15 21.74
CA GLN A 167 7.97 -4.41 22.31
C GLN A 167 8.87 -5.58 21.88
N VAL A 168 9.26 -5.67 20.60
CA VAL A 168 10.19 -6.70 20.10
C VAL A 168 11.55 -6.57 20.79
N ASN A 169 12.10 -5.36 20.89
CA ASN A 169 13.40 -5.14 21.53
C ASN A 169 13.38 -5.48 23.03
N ALA A 170 12.24 -5.31 23.69
CA ALA A 170 12.02 -5.72 25.08
C ALA A 170 11.87 -7.25 25.24
N LEU A 171 11.69 -8.01 24.15
CA LEU A 171 11.66 -9.47 24.21
C LEU A 171 13.04 -10.04 24.55
N ASN A 172 13.06 -10.96 25.51
CA ASN A 172 14.28 -11.67 25.89
C ASN A 172 14.77 -12.60 24.77
N SER A 173 13.85 -13.23 24.01
CA SER A 173 14.14 -14.25 23.00
C SER A 173 13.13 -14.27 21.86
N LYS A 174 13.54 -14.81 20.70
CA LYS A 174 12.67 -15.12 19.55
C LYS A 174 11.65 -16.23 19.84
N GLU A 175 11.87 -17.01 20.90
CA GLU A 175 10.95 -18.06 21.36
C GLU A 175 9.72 -17.49 22.07
N ASN A 176 9.65 -16.16 22.27
CA ASN A 176 8.46 -15.55 22.84
C ASN A 176 7.25 -15.76 21.92
N VAL A 177 6.11 -16.11 22.51
CA VAL A 177 4.87 -16.44 21.77
C VAL A 177 4.35 -15.31 20.87
N LEU A 178 4.69 -14.05 21.16
CA LEU A 178 4.30 -12.89 20.36
C LEU A 178 5.36 -12.49 19.32
N TYR A 179 6.57 -13.04 19.38
CA TYR A 179 7.67 -12.60 18.51
C TYR A 179 7.30 -12.69 17.03
N SER A 180 6.76 -13.82 16.60
CA SER A 180 6.36 -14.02 15.20
C SER A 180 5.27 -13.05 14.76
N ASP A 181 4.25 -12.83 15.61
CA ASP A 181 3.11 -11.96 15.30
C ASP A 181 3.56 -10.49 15.19
N LEU A 182 4.42 -10.03 16.11
CA LEU A 182 5.03 -8.70 16.07
C LEU A 182 5.90 -8.51 14.83
N MET A 183 6.76 -9.49 14.52
CA MET A 183 7.66 -9.40 13.37
C MET A 183 6.92 -9.46 12.04
N ILE A 184 5.82 -10.19 11.94
CA ILE A 184 4.94 -10.18 10.75
C ILE A 184 4.45 -8.77 10.48
N LEU A 185 3.92 -8.08 11.48
CA LEU A 185 3.43 -6.71 11.32
C LEU A 185 4.56 -5.71 11.03
N TYR A 186 5.69 -5.82 11.72
CA TYR A 186 6.89 -5.04 11.41
C TYR A 186 7.25 -5.17 9.92
N CYS A 187 7.29 -6.39 9.40
CA CYS A 187 7.65 -6.66 8.00
C CYS A 187 6.61 -6.08 7.03
N ILE A 188 5.32 -6.24 7.31
CA ILE A 188 4.25 -5.67 6.47
C ILE A 188 4.39 -4.15 6.40
N ILE A 189 4.45 -3.49 7.55
CA ILE A 189 4.46 -2.02 7.61
C ILE A 189 5.68 -1.44 6.88
N THR A 190 6.86 -2.04 7.10
CA THR A 190 8.13 -1.50 6.57
C THR A 190 8.42 -1.86 5.11
N THR A 191 7.71 -2.83 4.52
CA THR A 191 8.05 -3.32 3.16
C THR A 191 6.89 -3.36 2.17
N PHE A 192 5.65 -3.26 2.64
CA PHE A 192 4.49 -3.32 1.77
C PHE A 192 3.89 -1.94 1.51
N PHE A 193 3.64 -1.18 2.57
CA PHE A 193 3.00 0.13 2.50
C PHE A 193 3.99 1.23 2.12
N HIS A 194 3.49 2.19 1.35
CA HIS A 194 4.22 3.39 0.96
C HIS A 194 3.51 4.64 1.49
N GLN A 195 4.31 5.68 1.70
CA GLN A 195 3.89 7.05 2.00
C GLN A 195 4.25 7.97 0.83
N HIS A 196 3.48 9.06 0.69
CA HIS A 196 3.73 10.14 -0.26
C HIS A 196 5.00 10.95 0.07
#